data_AF-A0A8J3I916-F1
#
_entry.id   AF-A0A8J3I916-F1
#
_cell.length_a   1.000
_cell.length_b   1.000
_cell.length_c   1.000
_cell.angle_alpha   90.00
_cell.angle_beta   90.00
_cell.angle_gamma   90.00
#
_symmetry.space_group_name_H-M   'P 1'
#
loop_
_entity.id
_entity.type
_entity.pdbx_description
1 polymer ?
#
loop_
_entity_poly.entity_id
_entity_poly.type
_entity_poly.pdbx_seq_one_letter_code
_entity_poly.pdbx_strand_id
1 'polypeptide(L)'
;MIQLQDELTLLRAHLQECLDTLAKAQTYQAESSLLADIFSRNGRENQVRIATPPGYGYEQETSLSPLDVDPSGPVMQIAAHPGDGPDFFYATYLKVASNTHYRNSFHEVLLTDGEGGVDGWHPERTRQVRMKEAYAGAQVVESNLHFLRYPDGGLSSLAPGTKARLIAQLAQEIEAIQPSIVVVHPPKNDHPDHAQSFLLTIAALGMYTRAGGKAPTLLIHDVEFGLQQRSIWASPACDLLAEAYPVHVPEFIVDISSTHSLAQQALWKHQTQMYDPVLGQPKLYVDLIDSLAQVRGLQFEENADRIPMGQGFSHVVLPGVTSEYNLLPLRLPPNSIYRRVKKAA
;
A
#
# COMPACT_ATOMS: atom_id res chain seq x y z
N MET A 1 45.11 -27.64 15.72
CA MET A 1 43.68 -27.69 16.10
C MET A 1 43.00 -26.34 15.98
N ILE A 2 43.53 -25.27 16.58
CA ILE A 2 42.96 -23.91 16.46
C ILE A 2 42.89 -23.44 14.98
N GLN A 3 43.99 -23.57 14.23
CA GLN A 3 44.03 -23.18 12.81
C GLN A 3 43.01 -23.91 11.91
N LEU A 4 42.74 -25.19 12.17
CA LEU A 4 41.73 -25.98 11.45
C LEU A 4 40.29 -25.54 11.78
N GLN A 5 40.04 -25.06 13.01
CA GLN A 5 38.74 -24.54 13.41
C GLN A 5 38.47 -23.17 12.77
N ASP A 6 39.50 -22.32 12.65
CA ASP A 6 39.41 -21.03 11.99
C ASP A 6 39.14 -21.19 10.48
N GLU A 7 39.86 -22.10 9.81
CA GLU A 7 39.65 -22.42 8.40
C GLU A 7 38.24 -22.99 8.13
N LEU A 8 37.74 -23.88 8.99
CA LEU A 8 36.38 -24.40 8.89
C LEU A 8 35.30 -23.32 9.10
N THR A 9 35.56 -22.35 9.99
CA THR A 9 34.63 -21.25 10.26
C THR A 9 34.54 -20.32 9.05
N LEU A 10 35.68 -19.98 8.45
CA LEU A 10 35.75 -19.18 7.22
C LEU A 10 35.06 -19.88 6.05
N LEU A 11 35.29 -21.18 5.86
CA LEU A 11 34.67 -21.95 4.78
C LEU A 11 33.14 -22.02 4.95
N ARG A 12 32.64 -22.19 6.18
CA ARG A 12 31.19 -22.16 6.46
C ARG A 12 30.57 -20.80 6.16
N ALA A 13 31.23 -19.72 6.57
CA ALA A 13 30.77 -18.36 6.28
C ALA A 13 30.71 -18.10 4.77
N HIS A 14 31.73 -18.52 4.02
CA HIS A 14 31.76 -18.38 2.57
C HIS A 14 30.69 -19.23 1.85
N LEU A 15 30.50 -20.49 2.26
CA LEU A 15 29.45 -21.34 1.72
C LEU A 15 28.05 -20.76 1.99
N GLN A 16 27.83 -20.21 3.18
CA GLN A 16 26.58 -19.53 3.50
C GLN A 16 26.36 -18.30 2.60
N GLU A 17 27.39 -17.48 2.40
CA GLU A 17 27.33 -16.32 1.49
C GLU A 17 26.99 -16.72 0.03
N CYS A 18 27.58 -17.82 -0.46
CA CYS A 18 27.26 -18.36 -1.78
C CYS A 18 25.81 -18.86 -1.86
N LEU A 19 25.32 -19.56 -0.83
CA LEU A 19 23.93 -20.03 -0.76
C LEU A 19 22.94 -18.86 -0.73
N ASP A 20 23.22 -17.83 0.09
CA ASP A 20 22.41 -16.61 0.18
C ASP A 20 22.37 -15.87 -1.16
N THR A 21 23.50 -15.82 -1.88
CA THR A 21 23.58 -15.21 -3.21
C THR A 21 22.74 -15.97 -4.24
N LEU A 22 22.80 -17.31 -4.21
CA LEU A 22 22.01 -18.15 -5.11
C LEU A 22 20.51 -18.03 -4.83
N ALA A 23 20.11 -18.04 -3.56
CA ALA A 23 18.72 -17.86 -3.14
C ALA A 23 18.18 -16.50 -3.62
N LYS A 24 18.93 -15.41 -3.42
CA LYS A 24 18.57 -14.07 -3.93
C LYS A 24 18.38 -14.06 -5.45
N ALA A 25 19.28 -14.69 -6.20
CA ALA A 25 19.17 -14.77 -7.66
C ALA A 25 17.92 -15.53 -8.11
N GLN A 26 17.56 -16.61 -7.42
CA GLN A 26 16.33 -17.37 -7.68
C GLN A 26 15.08 -16.55 -7.39
N THR A 27 15.03 -15.82 -6.27
CA THR A 27 13.93 -14.90 -5.94
C THR A 27 13.76 -13.83 -7.02
N TYR A 28 14.85 -13.17 -7.45
CA TYR A 28 14.78 -12.17 -8.51
C TYR A 28 14.29 -12.74 -9.84
N GLN A 29 14.70 -13.96 -10.18
CA GLN A 29 14.21 -14.64 -11.37
C GLN A 29 12.71 -14.92 -11.27
N ALA A 30 12.23 -15.41 -10.13
CA ALA A 30 10.81 -15.67 -9.90
C ALA A 30 9.96 -14.38 -9.94
N GLU A 31 10.40 -13.30 -9.27
CA GLU A 31 9.77 -11.97 -9.35
C GLU A 31 9.66 -11.50 -10.81
N SER A 32 10.78 -11.56 -11.55
CA SER A 32 10.85 -11.10 -12.93
C SER A 32 9.96 -11.92 -13.85
N SER A 33 9.87 -13.24 -13.64
CA SER A 33 8.97 -14.11 -14.40
C SER A 33 7.50 -13.80 -14.13
N LEU A 34 7.09 -13.61 -12.87
CA LEU A 34 5.72 -13.21 -12.53
C LEU A 34 5.34 -11.86 -13.15
N LEU A 35 6.22 -10.87 -13.02
CA LEU A 35 6.01 -9.53 -13.59
C LEU A 35 5.97 -9.55 -15.11
N ALA A 36 6.86 -10.31 -15.76
CA ALA A 36 6.89 -10.41 -17.22
C ALA A 36 5.60 -11.04 -17.78
N ASP A 37 5.09 -12.09 -17.12
CA ASP A 37 3.85 -12.75 -17.52
C ASP A 37 2.63 -11.81 -17.38
N ILE A 38 2.45 -11.18 -16.21
CA ILE A 38 1.31 -10.27 -16.00
C ILE A 38 1.36 -9.06 -16.94
N PHE A 39 2.55 -8.50 -17.18
CA PHE A 39 2.68 -7.38 -18.09
C PHE A 39 2.45 -7.75 -19.54
N SER A 40 2.87 -8.94 -19.97
CA SER A 40 2.55 -9.43 -21.31
C SER A 40 1.04 -9.61 -21.48
N ARG A 41 0.36 -10.18 -20.48
CA ARG A 41 -1.11 -10.29 -20.51
C ARG A 41 -1.77 -8.91 -20.60
N ASN A 42 -1.20 -7.89 -19.94
CA ASN A 42 -1.69 -6.51 -19.90
C ASN A 42 -1.23 -5.61 -21.06
N GLY A 43 -0.49 -6.11 -22.06
CA GLY A 43 0.06 -5.27 -23.14
C GLY A 43 1.05 -4.20 -22.66
N ARG A 44 1.70 -4.44 -21.52
CA ARG A 44 2.66 -3.57 -20.84
C ARG A 44 4.09 -4.16 -20.89
N GLU A 45 4.45 -4.94 -21.92
CA GLU A 45 5.71 -5.69 -21.98
C GLU A 45 6.97 -4.83 -21.82
N ASN A 46 6.86 -3.54 -22.15
CA ASN A 46 7.94 -2.55 -22.11
C ASN A 46 8.12 -1.86 -20.75
N GLN A 47 7.35 -2.24 -19.72
CA GLN A 47 7.45 -1.70 -18.38
C GLN A 47 8.45 -2.47 -17.50
N VAL A 48 8.73 -1.93 -16.31
CA VAL A 48 9.79 -2.40 -15.40
C VAL A 48 9.51 -3.82 -14.93
N ARG A 49 10.48 -4.73 -15.11
CA ARG A 49 10.32 -6.17 -14.83
C ARG A 49 10.92 -6.63 -13.50
N ILE A 50 11.24 -5.71 -12.59
CA ILE A 50 11.82 -6.06 -11.28
C ILE A 50 11.19 -5.15 -10.23
N ALA A 51 10.49 -5.74 -9.25
CA ALA A 51 9.86 -4.98 -8.17
C ALA A 51 10.87 -4.51 -7.13
N THR A 52 11.95 -5.28 -6.93
CA THR A 52 13.09 -4.89 -6.10
C THR A 52 14.12 -4.14 -6.96
N PRO A 53 14.38 -2.83 -6.73
CA PRO A 53 15.35 -2.11 -7.56
C PRO A 53 16.78 -2.67 -7.36
N PRO A 54 17.66 -2.59 -8.38
CA PRO A 54 19.04 -3.05 -8.24
C PRO A 54 19.75 -2.40 -7.04
N GLY A 55 20.46 -3.22 -6.26
CA GLY A 55 21.17 -2.75 -5.05
C GLY A 55 20.27 -2.62 -3.83
N TYR A 56 19.00 -2.99 -3.89
CA TYR A 56 18.14 -3.15 -2.73
C TYR A 56 17.92 -4.63 -2.46
N GLY A 57 17.81 -4.98 -1.19
CA GLY A 57 17.49 -6.34 -0.76
C GLY A 57 16.69 -6.30 0.52
N TYR A 58 15.87 -7.33 0.73
CA TYR A 58 15.08 -7.51 1.92
C TYR A 58 15.78 -8.50 2.84
N GLU A 59 16.21 -8.06 4.02
CA GLU A 59 16.77 -8.95 5.05
C GLU A 59 15.71 -9.22 6.12
N GLN A 60 15.52 -10.49 6.50
CA GLN A 60 14.66 -10.83 7.63
C GLN A 60 15.28 -10.30 8.92
N GLU A 61 14.66 -9.29 9.52
CA GLU A 61 15.15 -8.72 10.77
C GLU A 61 14.48 -9.45 11.96
N THR A 62 15.16 -10.48 12.48
CA THR A 62 14.69 -11.29 13.62
C THR A 62 14.96 -10.66 14.98
N SER A 63 15.70 -9.54 15.01
CA SER A 63 16.17 -8.86 16.23
C SER A 63 15.23 -7.75 16.72
N LEU A 64 14.33 -7.26 15.86
CA LEU A 64 13.34 -6.26 16.24
C LEU A 64 12.16 -6.91 16.96
N SER A 65 11.70 -6.27 18.03
CA SER A 65 10.45 -6.66 18.67
C SER A 65 9.27 -6.45 17.70
N PRO A 66 8.21 -7.29 17.74
CA PRO A 66 7.00 -7.13 16.90
C PRO A 66 6.31 -5.77 17.10
N LEU A 67 5.32 -5.39 16.27
CA LEU A 67 4.85 -4.00 16.04
C LEU A 67 3.61 -3.32 16.78
N ASP A 68 3.83 -2.38 17.73
CA ASP A 68 3.12 -1.31 18.56
C ASP A 68 1.98 -0.57 17.99
N VAL A 69 1.07 -1.28 17.38
CA VAL A 69 -0.13 -0.60 16.97
C VAL A 69 -0.93 -0.39 18.24
N ASP A 70 -1.12 0.87 18.65
CA ASP A 70 -2.10 1.23 19.68
C ASP A 70 -3.44 0.59 19.28
N PRO A 71 -3.80 -0.56 19.91
CA PRO A 71 -4.90 -1.37 19.44
C PRO A 71 -6.21 -0.80 19.97
N SER A 72 -6.18 0.35 20.67
CA SER A 72 -7.36 1.00 21.23
C SER A 72 -8.12 1.82 20.19
N GLY A 73 -7.48 2.17 19.06
CA GLY A 73 -8.03 3.11 18.07
C GLY A 73 -8.45 2.47 16.74
N PRO A 74 -9.40 3.09 16.01
CA PRO A 74 -9.72 2.74 14.64
C PRO A 74 -8.54 2.85 13.67
N VAL A 75 -8.61 2.08 12.59
CA VAL A 75 -7.76 2.27 11.41
C VAL A 75 -8.55 3.08 10.39
N MET A 76 -7.91 4.08 9.80
CA MET A 76 -8.50 4.92 8.77
C MET A 76 -7.66 4.83 7.50
N GLN A 77 -8.28 4.43 6.39
CA GLN A 77 -7.70 4.61 5.07
C GLN A 77 -8.24 5.90 4.46
N ILE A 78 -7.34 6.72 3.89
CA ILE A 78 -7.71 7.86 3.07
C ILE A 78 -7.35 7.51 1.62
N ALA A 79 -8.38 7.37 0.80
CA ALA A 79 -8.30 6.96 -0.59
C ALA A 79 -8.86 8.06 -1.50
N ALA A 80 -8.30 8.20 -2.70
CA ALA A 80 -8.78 9.18 -3.65
C ALA A 80 -10.12 8.74 -4.24
N HIS A 81 -10.23 7.46 -4.63
CA HIS A 81 -11.37 6.94 -5.38
C HIS A 81 -11.96 5.66 -4.77
N PRO A 82 -13.23 5.34 -5.07
CA PRO A 82 -13.83 4.09 -4.64
C PRO A 82 -13.27 2.90 -5.45
N GLY A 83 -12.70 1.91 -4.77
CA GLY A 83 -11.95 0.81 -5.41
C GLY A 83 -10.52 0.74 -4.90
N ASP A 84 -9.97 1.90 -4.52
CA ASP A 84 -8.67 1.99 -3.87
C ASP A 84 -8.62 1.07 -2.62
N GLY A 85 -9.62 1.10 -1.72
CA GLY A 85 -9.69 0.22 -0.53
C GLY A 85 -9.26 -1.24 -0.74
N PRO A 86 -9.98 -1.99 -1.58
CA PRO A 86 -9.64 -3.35 -1.99
C PRO A 86 -8.23 -3.52 -2.58
N ASP A 87 -7.75 -2.53 -3.32
CA ASP A 87 -6.43 -2.55 -3.97
C ASP A 87 -5.31 -2.36 -2.95
N PHE A 88 -5.53 -1.46 -1.98
CA PHE A 88 -4.49 -1.00 -1.07
C PHE A 88 -4.50 -1.77 0.25
N PHE A 89 -5.56 -1.78 1.05
CA PHE A 89 -5.37 -2.11 2.47
C PHE A 89 -6.24 -3.24 3.01
N TYR A 90 -7.25 -3.69 2.26
CA TYR A 90 -8.24 -4.62 2.81
C TYR A 90 -7.63 -5.92 3.36
N ALA A 91 -6.65 -6.51 2.67
CA ALA A 91 -6.05 -7.78 3.12
C ALA A 91 -5.25 -7.61 4.42
N THR A 92 -4.47 -6.52 4.55
CA THR A 92 -3.77 -6.16 5.79
C THR A 92 -4.74 -5.79 6.90
N TYR A 93 -5.79 -5.02 6.60
CA TYR A 93 -6.81 -4.68 7.57
C TYR A 93 -7.48 -5.93 8.15
N LEU A 94 -7.96 -6.84 7.30
CA LEU A 94 -8.59 -8.08 7.72
C LEU A 94 -7.67 -8.90 8.63
N LYS A 95 -6.36 -8.85 8.36
CA LYS A 95 -5.32 -9.50 9.15
C LYS A 95 -5.15 -8.83 10.52
N VAL A 96 -5.17 -7.51 10.59
CA VAL A 96 -5.20 -6.75 11.86
C VAL A 96 -6.47 -7.11 12.64
N ALA A 97 -7.64 -6.99 12.03
CA ALA A 97 -8.93 -7.22 12.65
C ALA A 97 -9.09 -8.66 13.18
N SER A 98 -8.51 -9.66 12.49
CA SER A 98 -8.55 -11.05 12.95
C SER A 98 -7.80 -11.28 14.27
N ASN A 99 -6.80 -10.45 14.59
CA ASN A 99 -5.95 -10.61 15.78
C ASN A 99 -6.37 -9.74 16.97
N THR A 100 -7.22 -8.75 16.74
CA THR A 100 -7.53 -7.73 17.74
C THR A 100 -9.01 -7.67 18.12
N HIS A 101 -9.87 -8.51 17.53
CA HIS A 101 -11.34 -8.50 17.68
C HIS A 101 -12.03 -7.19 17.21
N TYR A 102 -11.32 -6.30 16.51
CA TYR A 102 -11.81 -4.97 16.10
C TYR A 102 -12.27 -4.91 14.62
N ARG A 103 -13.32 -5.66 14.29
CA ARG A 103 -13.87 -5.68 12.91
C ARG A 103 -14.68 -4.45 12.51
N ASN A 104 -15.18 -3.66 13.47
CA ASN A 104 -15.94 -2.44 13.16
C ASN A 104 -15.10 -1.15 13.24
N SER A 105 -13.78 -1.30 13.35
CA SER A 105 -12.86 -0.20 13.62
C SER A 105 -12.12 0.24 12.36
N PHE A 106 -12.60 -0.11 11.17
CA PHE A 106 -12.02 0.34 9.91
C PHE A 106 -12.91 1.32 9.19
N HIS A 107 -12.30 2.44 8.80
CA HIS A 107 -12.94 3.55 8.15
C HIS A 107 -12.21 3.83 6.85
N GLU A 108 -12.94 3.93 5.75
CA GLU A 108 -12.40 4.33 4.47
C GLU A 108 -13.01 5.68 4.08
N VAL A 109 -12.16 6.70 4.06
CA VAL A 109 -12.53 8.05 3.67
C VAL A 109 -12.13 8.26 2.22
N LEU A 110 -13.15 8.33 1.37
CA LEU A 110 -13.07 8.47 -0.07
C LEU A 110 -13.18 9.95 -0.42
N LEU A 111 -12.12 10.52 -0.99
CA LEU A 111 -12.09 11.94 -1.33
C LEU A 111 -13.08 12.25 -2.46
N THR A 112 -13.28 11.33 -3.40
CA THR A 112 -14.14 11.48 -4.58
C THR A 112 -15.20 10.38 -4.66
N ASP A 113 -16.20 10.55 -5.53
CA ASP A 113 -17.19 9.49 -5.81
C ASP A 113 -16.77 8.57 -6.97
N GLY A 114 -15.61 8.84 -7.57
CA GLY A 114 -15.11 8.07 -8.69
C GLY A 114 -15.83 8.33 -10.03
N GLU A 115 -16.54 9.44 -10.19
CA GLU A 115 -17.37 9.69 -11.37
C GLU A 115 -16.62 9.70 -12.72
N GLY A 116 -15.30 9.80 -12.72
CA GLY A 116 -14.43 9.76 -13.89
C GLY A 116 -13.87 8.38 -14.23
N GLY A 117 -14.08 7.36 -13.39
CA GLY A 117 -13.38 6.07 -13.52
C GLY A 117 -13.96 5.05 -14.50
N VAL A 118 -14.89 5.44 -15.38
CA VAL A 118 -15.44 4.55 -16.42
C VAL A 118 -15.56 5.30 -17.74
N ASP A 119 -14.73 4.91 -18.70
CA ASP A 119 -14.67 5.55 -20.02
C ASP A 119 -16.02 5.45 -20.76
N GLY A 120 -16.38 6.55 -21.42
CA GLY A 120 -17.62 6.65 -22.21
C GLY A 120 -18.92 6.68 -21.41
N TRP A 121 -18.87 6.55 -20.08
CA TRP A 121 -20.06 6.69 -19.24
C TRP A 121 -20.29 8.14 -18.81
N HIS A 122 -21.56 8.49 -18.62
CA HIS A 122 -21.93 9.79 -18.05
C HIS A 122 -21.51 9.84 -16.57
N PRO A 123 -20.88 10.93 -16.06
CA PRO A 123 -20.35 10.99 -14.70
C PRO A 123 -21.35 10.62 -13.60
N GLU A 124 -22.60 11.09 -13.71
CA GLU A 124 -23.64 10.76 -12.71
C GLU A 124 -23.99 9.27 -12.68
N ARG A 125 -23.98 8.59 -13.84
CA ARG A 125 -24.17 7.14 -13.89
C ARG A 125 -22.98 6.43 -13.24
N THR A 126 -21.76 6.87 -13.57
CA THR A 126 -20.52 6.31 -13.02
C THR A 126 -20.50 6.43 -11.49
N ARG A 127 -20.79 7.62 -10.95
CA ARG A 127 -20.95 7.87 -9.51
C ARG A 127 -21.88 6.86 -8.85
N GLN A 128 -23.11 6.75 -9.36
CA GLN A 128 -24.12 5.87 -8.75
C GLN A 128 -23.68 4.40 -8.74
N VAL A 129 -23.01 3.94 -9.80
CA VAL A 129 -22.52 2.56 -9.88
C VAL A 129 -21.33 2.36 -8.96
N ARG A 130 -20.29 3.20 -9.05
CA ARG A 130 -19.08 3.04 -8.24
C ARG A 130 -19.33 3.17 -6.74
N MET A 131 -20.24 4.05 -6.32
CA MET A 131 -20.64 4.12 -4.91
C MET A 131 -21.30 2.80 -4.45
N LYS A 132 -22.19 2.21 -5.25
CA LYS A 132 -22.82 0.91 -4.93
C LYS A 132 -21.80 -0.22 -4.86
N GLU A 133 -20.86 -0.24 -5.80
CA GLU A 133 -19.76 -1.20 -5.83
C GLU A 133 -18.89 -1.08 -4.58
N ALA A 134 -18.52 0.15 -4.20
CA ALA A 134 -17.75 0.42 -2.99
C ALA A 134 -18.48 -0.03 -1.73
N TYR A 135 -19.76 0.30 -1.57
CA TYR A 135 -20.54 -0.20 -0.43
C TYR A 135 -20.60 -1.74 -0.40
N ALA A 136 -20.72 -2.40 -1.56
CA ALA A 136 -20.70 -3.85 -1.64
C ALA A 136 -19.34 -4.43 -1.27
N GLY A 137 -18.22 -3.81 -1.67
CA GLY A 137 -16.87 -4.18 -1.28
C GLY A 137 -16.62 -3.99 0.21
N ALA A 138 -16.99 -2.82 0.73
CA ALA A 138 -16.92 -2.48 2.16
C ALA A 138 -17.68 -3.47 3.04
N GLN A 139 -18.86 -3.92 2.60
CA GLN A 139 -19.64 -4.92 3.32
C GLN A 139 -18.91 -6.26 3.47
N VAL A 140 -18.09 -6.66 2.49
CA VAL A 140 -17.32 -7.91 2.55
C VAL A 140 -16.26 -7.87 3.67
N VAL A 141 -15.69 -6.70 3.92
CA VAL A 141 -14.63 -6.50 4.92
C VAL A 141 -15.09 -5.77 6.18
N GLU A 142 -16.40 -5.53 6.31
CA GLU A 142 -17.01 -4.83 7.46
C GLU A 142 -16.44 -3.39 7.65
N SER A 143 -16.10 -2.68 6.57
CA SER A 143 -15.59 -1.30 6.64
C SER A 143 -16.69 -0.23 6.63
N ASN A 144 -16.41 0.90 7.28
CA ASN A 144 -17.27 2.09 7.27
C ASN A 144 -16.82 3.08 6.19
N LEU A 145 -17.67 3.38 5.20
CA LEU A 145 -17.34 4.31 4.12
C LEU A 145 -17.79 5.75 4.40
N HIS A 146 -16.91 6.71 4.10
CA HIS A 146 -17.15 8.14 4.20
C HIS A 146 -16.80 8.81 2.88
N PHE A 147 -17.80 9.28 2.13
CA PHE A 147 -17.58 9.99 0.86
C PHE A 147 -17.54 11.49 1.09
N LEU A 148 -16.42 12.13 0.77
CA LEU A 148 -16.28 13.59 0.86
C LEU A 148 -16.81 14.31 -0.39
N ARG A 149 -17.00 13.58 -1.49
CA ARG A 149 -17.66 14.05 -2.73
C ARG A 149 -16.96 15.22 -3.42
N TYR A 150 -15.63 15.23 -3.40
CA TYR A 150 -14.85 16.15 -4.23
C TYR A 150 -14.72 15.63 -5.67
N PRO A 151 -14.46 16.52 -6.66
CA PRO A 151 -14.35 16.12 -8.05
C PRO A 151 -13.26 15.07 -8.29
N ASP A 152 -13.63 14.00 -9.00
CA ASP A 152 -12.72 12.95 -9.47
C ASP A 152 -11.81 13.44 -10.61
N GLY A 153 -10.56 12.99 -10.64
CA GLY A 153 -9.52 13.36 -11.61
C GLY A 153 -8.99 14.79 -11.47
N GLY A 154 -9.34 15.49 -10.39
CA GLY A 154 -9.14 16.94 -10.24
C GLY A 154 -8.65 17.39 -8.87
N LEU A 155 -8.26 16.48 -7.97
CA LEU A 155 -7.83 16.86 -6.62
C LEU A 155 -6.62 17.80 -6.65
N SER A 156 -5.70 17.59 -7.60
CA SER A 156 -4.49 18.40 -7.77
C SER A 156 -4.77 19.82 -8.28
N SER A 157 -5.90 20.03 -8.97
CA SER A 157 -6.29 21.29 -9.61
C SER A 157 -7.38 22.07 -8.87
N LEU A 158 -7.75 21.62 -7.66
CA LEU A 158 -8.74 22.30 -6.83
C LEU A 158 -8.34 23.75 -6.55
N ALA A 159 -9.31 24.67 -6.71
CA ALA A 159 -9.14 26.06 -6.32
C ALA A 159 -8.74 26.17 -4.84
N PRO A 160 -7.92 27.16 -4.44
CA PRO A 160 -7.39 27.25 -3.07
C PRO A 160 -8.45 27.18 -1.97
N GLY A 161 -9.60 27.84 -2.15
CA GLY A 161 -10.71 27.79 -1.18
C GLY A 161 -11.36 26.41 -1.06
N THR A 162 -11.50 25.68 -2.18
CA THR A 162 -12.02 24.30 -2.20
C THR A 162 -11.04 23.34 -1.54
N LYS A 163 -9.74 23.49 -1.84
CA LYS A 163 -8.67 22.70 -1.21
C LYS A 163 -8.61 22.91 0.30
N ALA A 164 -8.71 24.17 0.77
CA ALA A 164 -8.76 24.47 2.21
C ALA A 164 -9.98 23.85 2.90
N ARG A 165 -11.15 23.85 2.24
CA ARG A 165 -12.35 23.18 2.74
C ARG A 165 -12.17 21.66 2.83
N LEU A 166 -11.55 21.04 1.83
CA LEU A 166 -11.25 19.60 1.84
C LEU A 166 -10.36 19.25 3.03
N ILE A 167 -9.29 20.01 3.23
CA ILE A 167 -8.37 19.79 4.35
C ILE A 167 -9.11 19.91 5.68
N ALA A 168 -9.97 20.92 5.85
CA ALA A 168 -10.76 21.09 7.08
C ALA A 168 -11.76 19.96 7.29
N GLN A 169 -12.47 19.51 6.24
CA GLN A 169 -13.40 18.40 6.32
C GLN A 169 -12.67 17.09 6.63
N LEU A 170 -11.52 16.83 6.02
CA LEU A 170 -10.70 15.65 6.31
C LEU A 170 -10.17 15.67 7.74
N ALA A 171 -9.79 16.84 8.27
CA ALA A 171 -9.41 16.99 9.67
C ALA A 171 -10.58 16.70 10.63
N GLN A 172 -11.81 17.08 10.25
CA GLN A 172 -13.03 16.74 11.01
C GLN A 172 -13.32 15.24 11.00
N GLU A 173 -13.11 14.54 9.88
CA GLU A 173 -13.24 13.08 9.84
C GLU A 173 -12.19 12.41 10.74
N ILE A 174 -10.94 12.87 10.70
CA ILE A 174 -9.88 12.37 11.60
C ILE A 174 -10.26 12.63 13.06
N GLU A 175 -10.79 13.81 13.37
CA GLU A 175 -11.27 14.15 14.72
C GLU A 175 -12.45 13.26 15.16
N ALA A 176 -13.40 12.98 14.27
CA ALA A 176 -14.57 12.16 14.57
C ALA A 176 -14.21 10.67 14.75
N ILE A 177 -13.28 10.17 13.94
CA ILE A 177 -12.86 8.76 13.94
C ILE A 177 -11.83 8.49 15.04
N GLN A 178 -10.98 9.47 15.39
CA GLN A 178 -9.84 9.30 16.31
C GLN A 178 -8.95 8.10 15.94
N PRO A 179 -8.46 7.98 14.69
CA PRO A 179 -7.72 6.80 14.28
C PRO A 179 -6.39 6.67 15.03
N SER A 180 -5.99 5.44 15.34
CA SER A 180 -4.61 5.15 15.78
C SER A 180 -3.66 4.98 14.60
N ILE A 181 -4.16 4.48 13.47
CA ILE A 181 -3.44 4.36 12.20
C ILE A 181 -4.19 5.09 11.10
N VAL A 182 -3.48 5.89 10.33
CA VAL A 182 -3.91 6.42 9.03
C VAL A 182 -3.08 5.76 7.93
N VAL A 183 -3.74 5.22 6.91
CA VAL A 183 -3.12 4.67 5.70
C VAL A 183 -3.47 5.55 4.51
N VAL A 184 -2.49 5.87 3.68
CA VAL A 184 -2.67 6.71 2.49
C VAL A 184 -1.81 6.22 1.32
N HIS A 185 -2.15 6.68 0.13
CA HIS A 185 -1.35 6.50 -1.09
C HIS A 185 0.07 7.05 -0.98
N PRO A 186 1.02 6.54 -1.77
CA PRO A 186 2.36 7.11 -1.85
C PRO A 186 2.33 8.50 -2.50
N PRO A 187 3.22 9.42 -2.09
CA PRO A 187 3.34 10.75 -2.71
C PRO A 187 3.79 10.68 -4.18
N LYS A 188 4.44 9.59 -4.58
CA LYS A 188 4.84 9.30 -5.95
C LYS A 188 3.97 8.17 -6.49
N ASN A 189 2.97 8.55 -7.27
CA ASN A 189 2.05 7.63 -7.90
C ASN A 189 1.76 8.10 -9.35
N ASP A 190 1.49 7.17 -10.25
CA ASP A 190 1.12 7.48 -11.64
C ASP A 190 -0.31 8.05 -11.77
N HIS A 191 -1.09 8.13 -10.70
CA HIS A 191 -2.34 8.87 -10.65
C HIS A 191 -2.17 10.16 -9.82
N PRO A 192 -2.42 11.35 -10.39
CA PRO A 192 -2.21 12.62 -9.69
C PRO A 192 -3.08 12.77 -8.43
N ASP A 193 -4.28 12.20 -8.42
CA ASP A 193 -5.16 12.26 -7.25
C ASP A 193 -4.68 11.36 -6.10
N HIS A 194 -3.98 10.26 -6.38
CA HIS A 194 -3.33 9.45 -5.34
C HIS A 194 -2.23 10.27 -4.64
N ALA A 195 -1.33 10.87 -5.41
CA ALA A 195 -0.29 11.75 -4.89
C ALA A 195 -0.88 12.94 -4.11
N GLN A 196 -1.98 13.53 -4.62
CA GLN A 196 -2.63 14.64 -3.94
C GLN A 196 -3.34 14.21 -2.65
N SER A 197 -3.90 13.00 -2.56
CA SER A 197 -4.50 12.46 -1.34
C SER A 197 -3.49 12.37 -0.19
N PHE A 198 -2.23 12.01 -0.48
CA PHE A 198 -1.12 12.06 0.48
C PHE A 198 -0.95 13.47 1.05
N LEU A 199 -0.79 14.47 0.18
CA LEU A 199 -0.56 15.86 0.58
C LEU A 199 -1.72 16.46 1.38
N LEU A 200 -2.96 16.13 1.00
CA LEU A 200 -4.16 16.56 1.71
C LEU A 200 -4.23 15.92 3.10
N THR A 201 -3.88 14.63 3.20
CA THR A 201 -3.78 13.91 4.48
C THR A 201 -2.76 14.56 5.42
N ILE A 202 -1.55 14.87 4.94
CA ILE A 202 -0.54 15.55 5.78
C ILE A 202 -1.05 16.91 6.28
N ALA A 203 -1.68 17.70 5.41
CA ALA A 203 -2.22 19.00 5.78
C ALA A 203 -3.35 18.89 6.82
N ALA A 204 -4.23 17.88 6.68
CA ALA A 204 -5.32 17.61 7.61
C ALA A 204 -4.81 17.13 8.97
N LEU A 205 -3.84 16.21 8.99
CA LEU A 205 -3.17 15.78 10.22
C LEU A 205 -2.52 16.94 10.94
N GLY A 206 -1.78 17.80 10.22
CA GLY A 206 -1.18 18.99 10.83
C GLY A 206 -2.21 19.98 11.38
N MET A 207 -3.39 20.09 10.77
CA MET A 207 -4.49 20.89 11.30
C MET A 207 -5.05 20.28 12.59
N TYR A 208 -5.32 18.97 12.57
CA TYR A 208 -5.85 18.20 13.69
C TYR A 208 -4.90 18.23 14.91
N THR A 209 -3.59 18.00 14.71
CA THR A 209 -2.63 18.02 15.83
C THR A 209 -2.42 19.42 16.41
N ARG A 210 -2.43 20.48 15.58
CA ARG A 210 -2.39 21.88 16.07
C ARG A 210 -3.62 22.25 16.90
N ALA A 211 -4.75 21.59 16.68
CA ALA A 211 -5.95 21.75 17.49
C ALA A 211 -5.93 20.94 18.80
N GLY A 212 -4.84 20.22 19.09
CA GLY A 212 -4.68 19.39 20.29
C GLY A 212 -5.02 17.92 20.09
N GLY A 213 -5.29 17.49 18.85
CA GLY A 213 -5.54 16.09 18.50
C GLY A 213 -4.32 15.18 18.73
N LYS A 214 -4.56 13.92 19.11
CA LYS A 214 -3.52 12.91 19.26
C LYS A 214 -3.03 12.46 17.88
N ALA A 215 -1.76 12.67 17.57
CA ALA A 215 -1.17 12.28 16.30
C ALA A 215 -1.26 10.75 16.06
N PRO A 216 -1.84 10.29 14.93
CA PRO A 216 -1.84 8.88 14.57
C PRO A 216 -0.48 8.44 14.01
N THR A 217 -0.29 7.12 13.93
CA THR A 217 0.73 6.52 13.05
C THR A 217 0.29 6.68 11.60
N LEU A 218 1.17 7.18 10.73
CA LEU A 218 0.88 7.35 9.30
C LEU A 218 1.66 6.33 8.47
N LEU A 219 0.94 5.48 7.74
CA LEU A 219 1.49 4.49 6.84
C LEU A 219 1.21 4.88 5.38
N ILE A 220 2.22 4.71 4.54
CA ILE A 220 2.06 4.66 3.09
C ILE A 220 1.90 3.19 2.70
N HIS A 221 0.86 2.86 1.94
CA HIS A 221 0.76 1.57 1.29
C HIS A 221 1.08 1.69 -0.20
N ASP A 222 1.99 0.86 -0.69
CA ASP A 222 2.46 0.94 -2.07
C ASP A 222 2.24 -0.39 -2.82
N VAL A 223 1.12 -0.46 -3.53
CA VAL A 223 0.70 -1.62 -4.34
C VAL A 223 1.62 -1.77 -5.54
N GLU A 224 1.86 -0.69 -6.28
CA GLU A 224 2.46 -0.74 -7.62
C GLU A 224 3.96 -0.40 -7.65
N PHE A 225 4.62 -0.34 -6.48
CA PHE A 225 6.04 -0.01 -6.43
C PHE A 225 6.91 -0.98 -7.23
N GLY A 226 7.71 -0.41 -8.13
CA GLY A 226 8.49 -1.14 -9.14
C GLY A 226 7.91 -0.99 -10.53
N LEU A 227 6.58 -0.89 -10.69
CA LEU A 227 5.91 -0.80 -11.99
C LEU A 227 5.80 0.64 -12.51
N GLN A 228 5.64 1.62 -11.61
CA GLN A 228 5.30 3.01 -11.95
C GLN A 228 6.53 3.93 -12.19
N GLN A 229 7.75 3.40 -12.28
CA GLN A 229 8.98 4.22 -12.21
C GLN A 229 9.21 5.20 -13.38
N ARG A 230 8.43 5.10 -14.47
CA ARG A 230 8.59 5.96 -15.66
C ARG A 230 7.48 6.99 -15.90
N SER A 231 6.30 6.84 -15.29
CA SER A 231 5.18 7.76 -15.49
C SER A 231 5.07 8.73 -14.31
N ILE A 232 6.06 9.61 -14.18
CA ILE A 232 5.92 10.79 -13.31
C ILE A 232 5.20 11.85 -14.13
N TRP A 233 3.96 12.19 -13.76
CA TRP A 233 3.31 13.37 -14.31
C TRP A 233 4.14 14.61 -13.95
N ALA A 234 4.46 15.43 -14.95
CA ALA A 234 5.22 16.67 -14.82
C ALA A 234 4.40 17.76 -14.12
N SER A 235 4.10 17.56 -12.84
CA SER A 235 3.58 18.61 -11.95
C SER A 235 4.74 19.16 -11.12
N PRO A 236 4.99 20.48 -11.13
CA PRO A 236 6.06 21.11 -10.34
C PRO A 236 5.98 20.82 -8.83
N ALA A 237 4.79 20.54 -8.30
CA ALA A 237 4.60 20.14 -6.91
C ALA A 237 5.10 18.71 -6.63
N CYS A 238 5.03 17.83 -7.63
CA CYS A 238 5.57 16.46 -7.55
C CYS A 238 7.09 16.45 -7.75
N ASP A 239 7.67 17.41 -8.47
CA ASP A 239 9.12 17.50 -8.69
C ASP A 239 9.88 17.73 -7.36
N LEU A 240 9.36 18.57 -6.46
CA LEU A 240 9.93 18.77 -5.11
C LEU A 240 9.84 17.52 -4.23
N LEU A 241 8.80 16.71 -4.40
CA LEU A 241 8.65 15.43 -3.68
C LEU A 241 9.51 14.33 -4.31
N ALA A 242 9.78 14.41 -5.61
CA ALA A 242 10.59 13.43 -6.34
C ALA A 242 12.06 13.41 -5.87
N GLU A 243 12.59 14.55 -5.42
CA GLU A 243 13.93 14.64 -4.81
C GLU A 243 13.93 14.19 -3.34
N ALA A 244 12.88 14.49 -2.58
CA ALA A 244 12.77 14.15 -1.16
C ALA A 244 12.39 12.68 -0.90
N TYR A 245 11.69 12.04 -1.84
CA TYR A 245 11.27 10.63 -1.77
C TYR A 245 11.83 9.87 -2.99
N PRO A 246 13.15 9.54 -3.00
CA PRO A 246 13.70 8.67 -4.03
C PRO A 246 12.99 7.31 -3.97
N VAL A 247 12.92 6.64 -5.13
CA VAL A 247 12.50 5.23 -5.34
C VAL A 247 12.08 4.53 -4.03
N HIS A 248 10.79 4.64 -3.71
CA HIS A 248 10.19 4.19 -2.46
C HIS A 248 10.14 2.66 -2.29
N VAL A 249 11.16 2.04 -1.72
CA VAL A 249 11.07 0.61 -1.37
C VAL A 249 10.31 0.46 -0.05
N PRO A 250 9.26 -0.38 0.04
CA PRO A 250 8.53 -0.62 1.28
C PRO A 250 9.45 -0.94 2.46
N GLU A 251 9.31 -0.25 3.58
CA GLU A 251 10.11 -0.49 4.78
C GLU A 251 9.79 -1.84 5.46
N PHE A 252 8.58 -2.34 5.27
CA PHE A 252 8.16 -3.65 5.75
C PHE A 252 7.05 -4.27 4.88
N ILE A 253 6.88 -5.59 5.01
CA ILE A 253 5.85 -6.34 4.31
C ILE A 253 4.96 -7.06 5.34
N VAL A 254 3.66 -7.06 5.10
CA VAL A 254 2.68 -7.80 5.89
C VAL A 254 2.29 -9.07 5.14
N ASP A 255 2.43 -10.23 5.78
CA ASP A 255 1.85 -11.48 5.26
C ASP A 255 0.33 -11.40 5.30
N ILE A 256 -0.29 -11.45 4.14
CA ILE A 256 -1.74 -11.41 3.94
C ILE A 256 -2.29 -12.73 3.41
N SER A 257 -1.51 -13.81 3.40
CA SER A 257 -1.89 -15.10 2.80
C SER A 257 -3.22 -15.66 3.33
N SER A 258 -3.52 -15.44 4.61
CA SER A 258 -4.76 -15.91 5.24
C SER A 258 -5.99 -15.03 4.95
N THR A 259 -5.80 -13.81 4.45
CA THR A 259 -6.85 -12.79 4.28
C THR A 259 -7.02 -12.33 2.84
N HIS A 260 -6.05 -12.61 1.97
CA HIS A 260 -6.03 -12.22 0.57
C HIS A 260 -7.29 -12.65 -0.19
N SER A 261 -7.74 -13.90 -0.03
CA SER A 261 -8.94 -14.40 -0.71
C SER A 261 -10.20 -13.59 -0.37
N LEU A 262 -10.33 -13.12 0.88
CA LEU A 262 -11.47 -12.31 1.28
C LEU A 262 -11.36 -10.87 0.75
N ALA A 263 -10.15 -10.30 0.71
CA ALA A 263 -9.90 -9.01 0.07
C ALA A 263 -10.20 -9.06 -1.44
N GLN A 264 -9.83 -10.16 -2.11
CA GLN A 264 -10.17 -10.40 -3.51
C GLN A 264 -11.69 -10.45 -3.74
N GLN A 265 -12.45 -11.08 -2.83
CA GLN A 265 -13.93 -11.07 -2.93
C GLN A 265 -14.52 -9.65 -2.84
N ALA A 266 -13.92 -8.77 -2.04
CA ALA A 266 -14.30 -7.36 -1.97
C ALA A 266 -13.93 -6.62 -3.26
N LEU A 267 -12.71 -6.86 -3.79
CA LEU A 267 -12.24 -6.32 -5.07
C LEU A 267 -13.20 -6.66 -6.22
N TRP A 268 -13.67 -7.90 -6.30
CA TRP A 268 -14.65 -8.35 -7.30
C TRP A 268 -16.01 -7.64 -7.24
N LYS A 269 -16.29 -6.86 -6.18
CA LYS A 269 -17.49 -6.00 -6.12
C LYS A 269 -17.35 -4.75 -6.99
N HIS A 270 -16.14 -4.35 -7.37
CA HIS A 270 -15.84 -3.22 -8.24
C HIS A 270 -15.85 -3.63 -9.71
N GLN A 271 -16.99 -4.13 -10.19
CA GLN A 271 -17.12 -4.73 -11.52
C GLN A 271 -16.70 -3.78 -12.65
N THR A 272 -17.01 -2.48 -12.55
CA THR A 272 -16.59 -1.48 -13.54
C THR A 272 -15.07 -1.26 -13.60
N GLN A 273 -14.34 -1.67 -12.55
CA GLN A 273 -12.88 -1.65 -12.50
C GLN A 273 -12.26 -2.98 -12.92
N MET A 274 -13.02 -4.08 -12.92
CA MET A 274 -12.57 -5.41 -13.39
C MET A 274 -12.98 -5.74 -14.81
N TYR A 275 -13.87 -4.95 -15.40
CA TYR A 275 -14.41 -5.16 -16.74
C TYR A 275 -14.58 -3.82 -17.43
N ASP A 276 -14.08 -3.71 -18.65
CA ASP A 276 -14.37 -2.59 -19.54
C ASP A 276 -15.76 -2.80 -20.15
N PRO A 277 -16.79 -2.02 -19.74
CA PRO A 277 -18.14 -2.20 -20.24
C PRO A 277 -18.31 -1.71 -21.68
N VAL A 278 -17.38 -0.92 -22.22
CA VAL A 278 -17.41 -0.41 -23.60
C VAL A 278 -16.78 -1.42 -24.55
N LEU A 279 -15.61 -1.95 -24.19
CA LEU A 279 -14.89 -2.95 -24.99
C LEU A 279 -15.43 -4.38 -24.78
N GLY A 280 -16.16 -4.60 -23.69
CA GLY A 280 -16.71 -5.89 -23.34
C GLY A 280 -15.64 -6.90 -22.89
N GLN A 281 -14.53 -6.41 -22.34
CA GLN A 281 -13.37 -7.24 -22.00
C GLN A 281 -12.98 -7.10 -20.53
N PRO A 282 -12.47 -8.17 -19.88
CA PRO A 282 -11.90 -8.07 -18.53
C PRO A 282 -10.73 -7.09 -18.52
N LYS A 283 -10.70 -6.24 -17.49
CA LYS A 283 -9.48 -5.54 -17.08
C LYS A 283 -8.67 -6.55 -16.27
N LEU A 284 -7.42 -6.78 -16.62
CA LEU A 284 -6.52 -7.71 -15.92
C LEU A 284 -5.99 -7.12 -14.60
N TYR A 285 -6.80 -6.27 -13.97
CA TYR A 285 -6.46 -5.54 -12.77
C TYR A 285 -6.45 -6.45 -11.53
N VAL A 286 -7.42 -7.35 -11.42
CA VAL A 286 -7.41 -8.41 -10.38
C VAL A 286 -6.14 -9.23 -10.44
N ASP A 287 -5.76 -9.67 -11.64
CA ASP A 287 -4.54 -10.46 -11.86
C ASP A 287 -3.28 -9.65 -11.51
N LEU A 288 -3.29 -8.34 -11.73
CA LEU A 288 -2.21 -7.44 -11.34
C LEU A 288 -2.07 -7.36 -9.82
N ILE A 289 -3.17 -7.12 -9.08
CA ILE A 289 -3.16 -7.07 -7.62
C ILE A 289 -2.72 -8.41 -7.02
N ASP A 290 -3.19 -9.53 -7.57
CA ASP A 290 -2.77 -10.87 -7.14
C ASP A 290 -1.27 -11.10 -7.39
N SER A 291 -0.78 -10.77 -8.58
CA SER A 291 0.64 -10.91 -8.93
C SER A 291 1.53 -10.02 -8.06
N LEU A 292 1.11 -8.80 -7.76
CA LEU A 292 1.82 -7.89 -6.87
C LEU A 292 1.89 -8.44 -5.45
N ALA A 293 0.79 -9.02 -4.94
CA ALA A 293 0.78 -9.68 -3.66
C ALA A 293 1.75 -10.88 -3.62
N GLN A 294 1.79 -11.70 -4.66
CA GLN A 294 2.74 -12.82 -4.79
C GLN A 294 4.20 -12.35 -4.82
N VAL A 295 4.49 -11.29 -5.59
CA VAL A 295 5.83 -10.70 -5.67
C VAL A 295 6.29 -10.21 -4.29
N ARG A 296 5.41 -9.53 -3.54
CA ARG A 296 5.71 -9.14 -2.15
C ARG A 296 5.89 -10.35 -1.24
N GLY A 297 5.14 -11.43 -1.47
CA GLY A 297 5.31 -12.71 -0.79
C GLY A 297 6.70 -13.32 -0.96
N LEU A 298 7.16 -13.41 -2.21
CA LEU A 298 8.50 -13.91 -2.55
C LEU A 298 9.62 -13.13 -1.89
N GLN A 299 9.39 -11.84 -1.60
CA GLN A 299 10.38 -10.99 -0.94
C GLN A 299 10.60 -11.37 0.53
N PHE A 300 9.69 -12.11 1.17
CA PHE A 300 9.81 -12.42 2.58
C PHE A 300 9.93 -13.90 2.96
N GLU A 301 9.55 -14.86 2.11
CA GLU A 301 9.62 -16.30 2.46
C GLU A 301 10.49 -17.09 1.47
N GLU A 302 11.61 -17.65 1.96
CA GLU A 302 12.62 -18.30 1.12
C GLU A 302 12.36 -19.80 0.88
N ASN A 303 11.38 -20.43 1.54
CA ASN A 303 11.18 -21.88 1.49
C ASN A 303 9.71 -22.32 1.67
N ALA A 304 8.78 -21.63 1.02
CA ALA A 304 7.37 -21.93 1.15
C ALA A 304 6.91 -23.00 0.13
N ASP A 305 6.11 -23.98 0.57
CA ASP A 305 5.43 -24.95 -0.33
C ASP A 305 4.44 -24.26 -1.30
N ARG A 306 4.06 -23.01 -1.01
CA ARG A 306 3.23 -22.13 -1.82
C ARG A 306 3.80 -20.71 -1.76
N ILE A 307 3.71 -19.94 -2.85
CA ILE A 307 4.08 -18.52 -2.81
C ILE A 307 3.15 -17.80 -1.83
N PRO A 308 3.65 -17.18 -0.75
CA PRO A 308 2.82 -16.42 0.16
C PRO A 308 2.35 -15.12 -0.50
N MET A 309 1.43 -14.41 0.15
CA MET A 309 0.92 -13.13 -0.32
C MET A 309 1.38 -12.03 0.62
N GLY A 310 1.84 -10.90 0.07
CA GLY A 310 2.37 -9.76 0.83
C GLY A 310 1.76 -8.42 0.45
N GLN A 311 1.70 -7.49 1.40
CA GLN A 311 1.44 -6.07 1.16
C GLN A 311 2.55 -5.21 1.77
N GLY A 312 3.09 -4.26 0.99
CA GLY A 312 4.26 -3.47 1.36
C GLY A 312 3.89 -2.09 1.90
N PHE A 313 4.52 -1.68 3.00
CA PHE A 313 4.25 -0.42 3.69
C PHE A 313 5.51 0.32 4.05
N SER A 314 5.37 1.63 4.24
CA SER A 314 6.39 2.49 4.84
C SER A 314 5.80 3.44 5.86
N HIS A 315 6.57 3.74 6.89
CA HIS A 315 6.17 4.65 7.95
C HIS A 315 6.60 6.08 7.62
N VAL A 316 5.73 7.05 7.89
CA VAL A 316 6.03 8.48 7.71
C VAL A 316 6.10 9.19 9.05
N VAL A 317 7.30 9.67 9.38
CA VAL A 317 7.55 10.46 10.60
C VAL A 317 7.65 11.94 10.26
N LEU A 318 6.71 12.71 10.79
CA LEU A 318 6.65 14.17 10.71
C LEU A 318 6.58 14.73 12.14
N PRO A 319 7.65 15.35 12.65
CA PRO A 319 7.69 15.91 14.01
C PRO A 319 6.46 16.74 14.36
N GLY A 320 5.73 16.34 15.42
CA GLY A 320 4.52 17.02 15.90
C GLY A 320 3.26 16.88 15.02
N VAL A 321 3.32 16.11 13.93
CA VAL A 321 2.18 15.85 13.02
C VAL A 321 1.84 14.36 12.99
N THR A 322 2.85 13.50 12.99
CA THR A 322 2.72 12.06 13.20
C THR A 322 3.52 11.67 14.45
N SER A 323 3.20 10.53 15.04
CA SER A 323 3.94 10.04 16.21
C SER A 323 5.39 9.68 15.84
N GLU A 324 6.38 10.43 16.36
CA GLU A 324 7.82 10.14 16.20
C GLU A 324 8.23 8.78 16.78
N TYR A 325 7.47 8.32 17.76
CA TYR A 325 7.62 7.01 18.38
C TYR A 325 6.56 6.06 17.85
N ASN A 326 6.94 5.30 16.84
CA ASN A 326 6.52 3.91 16.70
C ASN A 326 7.45 3.20 15.69
N LEU A 327 8.65 2.82 16.15
CA LEU A 327 9.18 1.48 15.83
C LEU A 327 8.43 0.49 16.74
N LEU A 328 7.11 0.53 16.60
CA LEU A 328 6.21 -0.59 16.62
C LEU A 328 6.68 -1.73 17.61
N PRO A 329 6.20 -1.74 18.89
CA PRO A 329 6.00 -2.92 19.83
C PRO A 329 4.60 -3.80 19.98
N LEU A 330 4.16 -4.75 19.10
CA LEU A 330 2.91 -5.67 19.00
C LEU A 330 1.52 -5.19 18.41
N ARG A 331 0.68 -5.88 17.59
CA ARG A 331 0.53 -7.24 16.97
C ARG A 331 0.03 -7.20 15.49
N LEU A 332 0.93 -7.26 14.50
CA LEU A 332 0.62 -8.08 13.31
C LEU A 332 0.70 -9.56 13.73
N PRO A 333 0.00 -10.51 13.07
CA PRO A 333 -0.07 -11.89 13.55
C PRO A 333 1.31 -12.56 13.64
N PRO A 334 1.44 -13.62 14.46
CA PRO A 334 2.62 -14.48 14.39
C PRO A 334 2.83 -14.86 12.91
N ASN A 335 4.03 -14.61 12.39
CA ASN A 335 4.49 -14.74 10.99
C ASN A 335 4.48 -13.47 10.11
N SER A 336 4.22 -12.29 10.66
CA SER A 336 4.45 -11.04 9.91
C SER A 336 5.95 -10.79 9.82
N ILE A 337 6.49 -10.75 8.59
CA ILE A 337 7.93 -10.71 8.36
C ILE A 337 8.36 -9.28 8.01
N TYR A 338 9.04 -8.65 8.94
CA TYR A 338 9.65 -7.34 8.75
C TYR A 338 10.97 -7.52 8.02
N ARG A 339 11.05 -7.01 6.80
CA ARG A 339 12.31 -6.91 6.10
C ARG A 339 12.65 -5.46 5.83
N ARG A 340 13.68 -4.95 6.52
CA ARG A 340 14.20 -3.62 6.22
C ARG A 340 14.93 -3.70 4.90
N VAL A 341 14.62 -2.76 4.01
CA VAL A 341 15.35 -2.62 2.77
C VAL A 341 16.68 -1.95 3.10
N LYS A 342 17.78 -2.65 2.86
CA LYS A 342 19.11 -2.03 2.86
C LYS A 342 19.52 -1.73 1.43
N LYS A 343 20.04 -0.52 1.21
CA LYS A 343 20.85 -0.24 0.04
C LYS A 343 22.19 -0.96 0.23
N ALA A 344 22.54 -1.85 -0.69
CA ALA A 344 23.86 -2.46 -0.73
C ALA A 344 24.92 -1.33 -0.78
N ALA A 345 25.91 -1.44 0.10
CA ALA A 345 27.00 -0.47 0.23
C ALA A 345 27.88 -0.42 -1.02
#